data_AF-A0A4U0P472-F1
#
_entry.id   AF-A0A4U0P472-F1
#
_cell.length_a   1.000
_cell.length_b   1.000
_cell.length_c   1.000
_cell.angle_alpha   90.00
_cell.angle_beta   90.00
_cell.angle_gamma   90.00
#
_symmetry.space_group_name_H-M   'P 1'
#
loop_
_entity.id
_entity.type
_entity.pdbx_description
1 polymer ?
#
loop_
_entity_poly.entity_id
_entity_poly.type
_entity_poly.pdbx_seq_one_letter_code
_entity_poly.pdbx_strand_id
1 'polypeptide(L)'
;MIVNKEHILKARENWQKAAYNFKFEIITPYFISVKGSEKEVFAFVPAYGSSNGTIIELTSPPEYNTDKEIIEWASDNDLFCSFINVDNLLDYDEGYFVEILDDWIKYKNS
;
A
#
# COMPACT_ATOMS: atom_id res chain seq x y z
N MET A 1 -15.78 1.98 -8.94
CA MET A 1 -16.13 0.55 -8.78
C MET A 1 -15.38 0.01 -7.56
N ILE A 2 -15.94 -0.89 -6.75
CA ILE A 2 -15.25 -1.45 -5.57
C ILE A 2 -14.32 -2.58 -6.05
N VAL A 3 -13.02 -2.50 -5.73
CA VAL A 3 -12.06 -3.59 -6.02
C VAL A 3 -12.62 -4.91 -5.48
N ASN A 4 -12.58 -5.98 -6.29
CA ASN A 4 -13.13 -7.28 -5.88
C ASN A 4 -12.48 -7.74 -4.57
N LYS A 5 -13.30 -8.08 -3.57
CA LYS A 5 -12.83 -8.53 -2.25
C LYS A 5 -11.88 -9.73 -2.33
N GLU A 6 -12.10 -10.65 -3.27
CA GLU A 6 -11.19 -11.79 -3.48
C GLU A 6 -9.81 -11.33 -3.99
N HIS A 7 -9.77 -10.33 -4.87
CA HIS A 7 -8.53 -9.73 -5.35
C HIS A 7 -7.77 -9.03 -4.23
N ILE A 8 -8.48 -8.31 -3.35
CA ILE A 8 -7.87 -7.67 -2.18
C ILE A 8 -7.25 -8.74 -1.26
N LEU A 9 -7.99 -9.80 -0.94
CA LEU A 9 -7.47 -10.88 -0.09
C LEU A 9 -6.23 -11.54 -0.72
N LYS A 10 -6.27 -11.82 -2.02
CA LYS A 10 -5.13 -12.39 -2.74
C LYS A 10 -3.90 -11.47 -2.74
N ALA A 11 -4.11 -10.19 -2.99
CA ALA A 11 -3.06 -9.18 -2.93
C ALA A 11 -2.45 -9.09 -1.53
N ARG A 12 -3.26 -9.18 -0.46
CA ARG A 12 -2.78 -9.22 0.93
C ARG A 12 -1.91 -10.44 1.20
N GLU A 13 -2.34 -11.63 0.78
CA GLU A 13 -1.55 -12.86 0.90
C GLU A 13 -0.19 -12.73 0.21
N ASN A 14 -0.17 -12.17 -1.00
CA ASN A 14 1.07 -12.01 -1.77
C ASN A 14 2.02 -10.97 -1.13
N TRP A 15 1.48 -9.87 -0.58
CA TRP A 15 2.26 -8.91 0.21
C TRP A 15 2.81 -9.51 1.52
N GLN A 16 2.00 -10.31 2.23
CA GLN A 16 2.46 -11.02 3.43
C GLN A 16 3.55 -12.04 3.10
N LYS A 17 3.43 -12.73 1.97
CA LYS A 17 4.47 -13.63 1.45
C LYS A 17 5.76 -12.87 1.12
N ALA A 18 5.66 -11.71 0.45
CA ALA A 18 6.80 -10.84 0.18
C ALA A 18 7.46 -10.36 1.48
N ALA A 19 6.68 -9.92 2.46
CA ALA A 19 7.15 -9.50 3.79
C ALA A 19 7.93 -10.61 4.50
N TYR A 20 7.42 -11.84 4.45
CA TYR A 20 8.10 -13.01 5.00
C TYR A 20 9.44 -13.31 4.29
N ASN A 21 9.46 -13.24 2.96
CA ASN A 21 10.64 -13.54 2.15
C ASN A 21 11.74 -12.48 2.32
N PHE A 22 11.38 -11.21 2.23
CA PHE A 22 12.30 -10.07 2.26
C PHE A 22 12.55 -9.49 3.65
N LYS A 23 11.92 -10.06 4.68
CA LYS A 23 12.13 -9.69 6.10
C LYS A 23 11.78 -8.23 6.40
N PHE A 24 10.63 -7.75 5.89
CA PHE A 24 10.05 -6.47 6.29
C PHE A 24 8.70 -6.63 7.00
N GLU A 25 8.25 -5.57 7.65
CA GLU A 25 6.96 -5.52 8.33
C GLU A 25 5.87 -4.93 7.44
N ILE A 26 4.71 -5.59 7.41
CA ILE A 26 3.50 -5.06 6.82
C ILE A 26 2.32 -5.30 7.74
N ILE A 27 1.46 -4.29 7.88
CA ILE A 27 0.20 -4.38 8.60
C ILE A 27 -0.92 -4.31 7.57
N THR A 28 -1.72 -5.37 7.45
CA THR A 28 -2.82 -5.45 6.49
C THR A 28 -3.96 -6.35 6.98
N PRO A 29 -5.23 -5.91 6.93
CA PRO A 29 -5.68 -4.53 6.67
C PRO A 29 -5.10 -3.53 7.68
N TYR A 30 -5.06 -2.25 7.31
CA TYR A 30 -4.71 -1.17 8.23
C TYR A 30 -5.85 -0.15 8.27
N PHE A 31 -6.13 0.39 9.45
CA PHE A 31 -7.23 1.33 9.67
C PHE A 31 -6.68 2.67 10.13
N ILE A 32 -7.18 3.75 9.54
CA ILE A 32 -6.80 5.12 9.85
C ILE A 32 -8.01 5.94 10.30
N SER A 33 -7.79 6.95 11.13
CA SER A 33 -8.84 7.87 11.55
C SER A 33 -8.77 9.16 10.74
N VAL A 34 -9.76 9.38 9.89
CA VAL A 34 -9.89 10.55 9.00
C VAL A 34 -11.14 11.33 9.40
N LYS A 35 -10.96 12.56 9.89
CA LYS A 35 -12.05 13.48 10.28
C LYS A 35 -13.08 12.86 11.24
N GLY A 36 -12.62 12.01 12.15
CA GLY A 36 -13.49 11.33 13.13
C GLY A 36 -14.20 10.08 12.59
N SER A 37 -13.90 9.63 11.37
CA SER A 37 -14.34 8.36 10.81
C SER A 37 -13.15 7.40 10.66
N GLU A 38 -13.39 6.10 10.81
CA GLU A 38 -12.39 5.07 10.52
C GLU A 38 -12.46 4.69 9.04
N LYS A 39 -11.30 4.64 8.37
CA LYS A 39 -11.15 4.17 7.00
C LYS A 39 -10.17 3.01 6.94
N GLU A 40 -10.52 1.99 6.17
CA GLU A 40 -9.62 0.89 5.83
C GLU A 40 -8.75 1.30 4.64
N VAL A 41 -7.43 1.22 4.81
CA VAL A 41 -6.46 1.26 3.72
C VAL A 41 -5.99 -0.16 3.40
N PHE A 42 -5.35 -0.37 2.26
CA PHE A 42 -4.89 -1.70 1.90
C PHE A 42 -3.86 -2.23 2.92
N ALA A 43 -2.81 -1.46 3.18
CA ALA A 43 -1.77 -1.82 4.14
C ALA A 43 -0.93 -0.62 4.60
N PHE A 44 -0.16 -0.83 5.66
CA PHE A 44 0.88 0.07 6.13
C PHE A 44 2.23 -0.65 6.22
N VAL A 45 3.30 -0.01 5.76
CA VAL A 45 4.67 -0.52 5.72
C VAL A 45 5.59 0.48 6.45
N PRO A 46 5.97 0.23 7.72
CA PRO A 46 6.64 1.23 8.57
C PRO A 46 8.04 1.65 8.09
N ALA A 47 8.79 0.74 7.47
CA ALA A 47 10.22 0.96 7.22
C ALA A 47 10.53 1.69 5.89
N TYR A 48 9.54 1.84 5.00
CA TYR A 48 9.73 2.27 3.61
C TYR A 48 9.02 3.60 3.28
N GLY A 49 9.41 4.21 2.16
CA GLY A 49 8.79 5.41 1.58
C GLY A 49 9.18 6.70 2.27
N SER A 50 8.82 6.86 3.56
CA SER A 50 9.15 8.06 4.36
C SER A 50 9.84 7.69 5.68
N SER A 51 10.09 8.68 6.54
CA SER A 51 10.51 8.44 7.92
C SER A 51 9.42 7.79 8.78
N ASN A 52 8.15 8.06 8.47
CA ASN A 52 7.01 7.53 9.22
C ASN A 52 6.39 6.28 8.57
N GLY A 53 6.84 5.90 7.36
CA GLY A 53 6.41 4.72 6.62
C GLY A 53 5.60 5.03 5.36
N THR A 54 4.97 3.97 4.82
CA THR A 54 4.15 4.01 3.60
C THR A 54 2.76 3.47 3.87
N ILE A 55 1.73 4.22 3.47
CA ILE A 55 0.37 3.71 3.28
C ILE A 55 0.22 3.23 1.84
N ILE A 56 -0.39 2.06 1.66
CA ILE A 56 -0.71 1.50 0.36
C ILE A 56 -2.21 1.63 0.11
N GLU A 57 -2.56 2.12 -1.08
CA GLU A 57 -3.90 2.11 -1.65
C GLU A 57 -3.92 1.27 -2.93
N LEU A 58 -5.03 0.58 -3.18
CA LEU A 58 -5.21 -0.19 -4.40
C LEU A 58 -5.96 0.61 -5.46
N THR A 59 -5.49 0.48 -6.70
CA THR A 59 -6.18 1.00 -7.89
C THR A 59 -6.48 -0.16 -8.84
N SER A 60 -7.44 0.02 -9.74
CA SER A 60 -7.76 -0.96 -10.78
C SER A 60 -8.20 -0.23 -12.05
N PRO A 61 -7.54 -0.46 -13.20
CA PRO A 61 -7.97 0.13 -14.46
C PRO A 61 -9.43 -0.25 -14.80
N PRO A 62 -10.18 0.61 -15.50
CA PRO A 62 -9.78 1.92 -16.04
C PRO A 62 -9.90 3.08 -15.03
N GLU A 63 -10.45 2.83 -13.83
CA GLU A 63 -10.74 3.86 -12.84
C GLU A 63 -9.60 3.95 -11.80
N TYR A 64 -8.63 4.83 -12.05
CA TYR A 64 -7.59 5.19 -11.07
C TYR A 64 -8.11 6.16 -10.00
N ASN A 65 -9.26 5.87 -9.41
CA ASN A 65 -9.82 6.72 -8.37
C ASN A 65 -8.98 6.59 -7.10
N THR A 66 -8.35 7.69 -6.71
CA THR A 66 -7.61 7.82 -5.45
C THR A 66 -8.48 8.54 -4.42
N ASP A 67 -8.52 8.06 -3.17
CA ASP A 67 -9.23 8.75 -2.09
C ASP A 67 -8.39 9.94 -1.60
N LYS A 68 -8.86 11.17 -1.92
CA LYS A 68 -8.19 12.41 -1.53
C LYS A 68 -8.04 12.56 -0.02
N GLU A 69 -8.98 12.04 0.77
CA GLU A 69 -8.89 12.19 2.22
C GLU A 69 -7.80 11.29 2.82
N ILE A 70 -7.51 10.15 2.17
CA ILE A 70 -6.38 9.27 2.55
C ILE A 70 -5.07 9.94 2.16
N ILE A 71 -5.01 10.59 0.99
CA ILE A 71 -3.82 11.36 0.56
C ILE A 71 -3.53 12.52 1.52
N GLU A 72 -4.55 13.33 1.82
CA GLU A 72 -4.43 14.45 2.76
C GLU A 72 -4.00 13.94 4.14
N TRP A 73 -4.63 12.87 4.64
CA TRP A 73 -4.25 12.27 5.92
C TRP A 73 -2.81 11.76 5.94
N ALA A 74 -2.36 11.07 4.87
CA ALA A 74 -0.98 10.59 4.78
C ALA A 74 0.00 11.77 4.79
N SER A 75 -0.30 12.84 4.04
CA SER A 75 0.50 14.06 4.03
C SER A 75 0.57 14.72 5.40
N ASP A 76 -0.54 14.83 6.12
CA ASP A 76 -0.60 15.43 7.46
C ASP A 76 0.16 14.62 8.52
N ASN A 77 0.47 13.35 8.24
CA ASN A 77 1.21 12.43 9.13
C ASN A 77 2.64 12.14 8.62
N ASP A 78 3.13 12.90 7.64
CA ASP A 78 4.44 12.71 6.99
C ASP A 78 4.65 11.27 6.47
N LEU A 79 3.59 10.65 5.96
CA LEU A 79 3.60 9.32 5.37
C LEU A 79 3.69 9.39 3.85
N PHE A 80 4.40 8.43 3.25
CA PHE A 80 4.34 8.21 1.81
C PHE A 80 3.05 7.48 1.45
N CYS A 81 2.35 7.91 0.40
CA CYS A 81 1.13 7.26 -0.08
C CYS A 81 1.41 6.61 -1.44
N SER A 82 1.33 5.27 -1.50
CA SER A 82 1.61 4.49 -2.70
C SER A 82 0.34 3.88 -3.27
N PHE A 83 0.13 4.06 -4.57
CA PHE A 83 -1.00 3.48 -5.30
C PHE A 83 -0.51 2.34 -6.16
N ILE A 84 -1.08 1.14 -5.95
CA ILE A 84 -0.66 -0.07 -6.66
C ILE A 84 -1.84 -0.63 -7.44
N ASN A 85 -1.62 -1.00 -8.69
CA ASN A 85 -2.63 -1.73 -9.45
C ASN A 85 -2.83 -3.12 -8.82
N VAL A 86 -4.04 -3.42 -8.36
CA VAL A 86 -4.39 -4.69 -7.74
C VAL A 86 -4.14 -5.88 -8.66
N ASP A 87 -4.32 -5.71 -9.97
CA ASP A 87 -4.16 -6.78 -10.94
C ASP A 87 -2.71 -7.28 -11.00
N ASN A 88 -1.74 -6.39 -10.77
CA ASN A 88 -0.31 -6.73 -10.69
C ASN A 88 0.05 -7.48 -9.39
N LEU A 89 -0.88 -7.58 -8.44
CA LEU A 89 -0.68 -8.24 -7.14
C LEU A 89 -1.40 -9.59 -7.04
N LEU A 90 -2.12 -10.03 -8.08
CA LEU A 90 -2.90 -11.28 -8.03
C LEU A 90 -2.00 -12.51 -8.13
N ASP A 91 -1.02 -12.45 -9.02
CA ASP A 91 0.03 -13.45 -9.16
C ASP A 91 1.28 -12.99 -8.40
N TYR A 92 1.88 -13.91 -7.64
CA TYR A 92 3.10 -13.58 -6.89
C TYR A 92 4.30 -13.49 -7.83
N ASP A 93 4.73 -12.27 -8.13
CA ASP A 93 5.97 -11.97 -8.83
C ASP A 93 6.97 -11.31 -7.86
N GLU A 94 8.01 -12.06 -7.47
CA GLU A 94 9.04 -11.59 -6.56
C GLU A 94 9.74 -10.32 -7.06
N GLY A 95 10.00 -10.22 -8.37
CA GLY A 95 10.69 -9.09 -8.99
C GLY A 95 9.89 -7.80 -8.85
N TYR A 96 8.58 -7.89 -9.04
CA TYR A 96 7.67 -6.74 -8.91
C TYR A 96 7.67 -6.15 -7.49
N PHE A 97 7.66 -7.00 -6.45
CA PHE A 97 7.74 -6.51 -5.07
C PHE A 97 9.10 -5.85 -4.77
N VAL A 98 10.21 -6.40 -5.28
CA VAL A 98 11.54 -5.77 -5.13
C VAL A 98 11.57 -4.40 -5.77
N GLU A 99 11.06 -4.27 -7.00
CA GLU A 99 11.00 -2.99 -7.72
C GLU A 99 10.22 -1.93 -6.92
N ILE A 100 9.05 -2.30 -6.37
CA ILE A 100 8.25 -1.39 -5.53
C ILE A 100 9.04 -0.95 -4.28
N LEU A 101 9.65 -1.89 -3.56
CA LEU A 101 10.40 -1.58 -2.33
C LEU A 101 11.62 -0.70 -2.62
N ASP A 102 12.34 -0.97 -3.71
CA ASP A 102 13.49 -0.18 -4.15
C ASP A 102 13.08 1.26 -4.51
N ASP A 103 11.94 1.42 -5.19
CA ASP A 103 11.43 2.75 -5.53
C ASP A 103 11.04 3.55 -4.28
N TRP A 104 10.46 2.89 -3.27
CA TRP A 104 10.18 3.53 -1.98
C TRP A 104 11.46 3.92 -1.22
N ILE A 105 12.52 3.12 -1.29
CA ILE A 105 13.81 3.46 -0.70
C ILE A 105 14.44 4.67 -1.41
N LYS A 106 14.38 4.72 -2.75
CA LYS A 106 14.91 5.85 -3.51
C LYS A 106 14.18 7.15 -3.14
N TYR A 107 12.86 7.11 -3.03
CA TYR A 107 12.05 8.27 -2.62
C TYR A 107 12.40 8.75 -1.21
N LYS A 108 12.62 7.84 -0.26
CA LYS A 108 13.01 8.20 1.11
C LYS A 108 14.34 8.96 1.19
N ASN A 109 15.22 8.77 0.21
CA ASN A 109 16.56 9.36 0.16
C ASN A 109 16.69 10.58 -0.77
N SER A 110 15.60 11.00 -1.42
CA SER A 110 15.55 12.20 -2.29
C SER A 110 15.11 13.44 -1.53
#